data_AF-M5BNW3-F1
#
_entry.id   AF-M5BNW3-F1
#
_cell.length_a   1.000
_cell.length_b   1.000
_cell.length_c   1.000
_cell.angle_alpha   90.00
_cell.angle_beta   90.00
_cell.angle_gamma   90.00
#
_symmetry.space_group_name_H-M   'P 1'
#
loop_
_entity.id
_entity.type
_entity.pdbx_description
1 polymer ?
#
loop_
_entity_poly.entity_id
_entity_poly.type
_entity_poly.pdbx_seq_one_letter_code
_entity_poly.pdbx_strand_id
1 'polypeptide(L)'
;MLAGSPSATGLPLPKADPTVVKTTDEWIDGLQDKTLHQQKQTVGDKLFRVIKAFGIKQAPKLTIALLDREDLRALAHLMNSYPAVLKEKVLLIVPELK
;
A
#
# COMPACT_ATOMS: atom_id res chain seq x y z
N MET A 1 28.38 1.63 17.27
CA MET A 1 27.92 0.44 16.52
C MET A 1 26.40 0.46 16.57
N LEU A 2 25.72 0.73 15.46
CA LEU A 2 24.27 1.00 15.44
C LEU A 2 23.50 -0.31 15.47
N ALA A 3 22.71 -0.48 16.53
CA ALA A 3 21.89 -1.65 16.81
C ALA A 3 20.82 -1.86 15.72
N GLY A 4 20.76 -3.08 15.19
CA GLY A 4 19.70 -3.52 14.31
C GLY A 4 18.43 -3.82 15.10
N SER A 5 17.33 -3.20 14.70
CA SER A 5 15.98 -3.56 15.17
C SER A 5 15.33 -4.50 14.16
N PRO A 6 15.09 -5.79 14.47
CA PRO A 6 14.14 -6.59 13.72
C PRO A 6 12.77 -6.41 14.37
N SER A 7 11.97 -5.45 13.89
CA SER A 7 10.53 -5.50 14.13
C SER A 7 9.96 -6.67 13.35
N ALA A 8 9.96 -7.83 13.99
CA ALA A 8 9.37 -9.07 13.50
C ALA A 8 7.89 -9.11 13.89
N THR A 9 7.04 -8.51 13.06
CA THR A 9 5.60 -8.80 13.07
C THR A 9 5.39 -10.17 12.41
N GLY A 10 5.55 -11.25 13.17
CA GLY A 10 4.87 -12.57 13.04
C GLY A 10 4.77 -13.31 11.69
N LEU A 11 5.30 -12.80 10.58
CA LEU A 11 5.27 -13.40 9.25
C LEU A 11 6.69 -13.32 8.68
N PRO A 12 7.32 -14.43 8.26
CA PRO A 12 8.60 -14.39 7.56
C PRO A 12 8.35 -13.89 6.13
N LEU A 13 8.01 -12.61 5.99
CA LEU A 13 8.00 -11.96 4.70
C LEU A 13 9.46 -11.71 4.31
N PRO A 14 9.88 -12.10 3.09
CA PRO A 14 11.19 -11.72 2.60
C PRO A 14 11.31 -10.20 2.70
N LYS A 15 12.46 -9.72 3.18
CA LYS A 15 12.73 -8.29 3.30
C LYS A 15 12.45 -7.66 1.93
N ALA A 16 11.58 -6.65 1.92
CA ALA A 16 11.34 -5.85 0.73
C ALA A 16 12.67 -5.39 0.12
N ASP A 17 12.75 -5.42 -1.21
CA ASP A 17 13.90 -4.90 -1.92
C ASP A 17 14.22 -3.47 -1.47
N PRO A 18 15.45 -3.20 -1.00
CA PRO A 18 15.81 -1.90 -0.43
C PRO A 18 15.67 -0.77 -1.47
N THR A 19 15.86 -1.07 -2.75
CA THR A 19 15.64 -0.14 -3.86
C THR A 19 14.16 0.23 -3.99
N VAL A 20 13.26 -0.76 -3.91
CA VAL A 20 11.81 -0.55 -4.00
C VAL A 20 11.30 0.26 -2.82
N VAL A 21 11.82 -0.03 -1.61
CA VAL A 21 11.50 0.74 -0.40
C VAL A 21 11.93 2.19 -0.58
N LYS A 22 13.18 2.44 -0.96
CA LYS A 22 13.71 3.79 -1.17
C LYS A 22 12.93 4.58 -2.22
N THR A 23 12.72 4.02 -3.41
CA THR A 23 11.93 4.66 -4.47
C THR A 23 10.50 4.97 -4.02
N THR A 24 9.89 4.08 -3.23
CA THR A 24 8.54 4.32 -2.69
C THR A 24 8.54 5.45 -1.66
N ASP A 25 9.59 5.51 -0.84
CA ASP A 25 9.84 6.56 0.15
C ASP A 25 9.99 7.93 -0.54
N GLU A 26 10.87 8.01 -1.54
CA GLU A 26 11.08 9.23 -2.33
C GLU A 26 9.81 9.68 -3.05
N TRP A 27 9.04 8.72 -3.58
CA TRP A 27 7.77 9.03 -4.22
C TRP A 27 6.73 9.59 -3.23
N ILE A 28 6.58 8.98 -2.04
CA ILE A 28 5.62 9.47 -1.06
C ILE A 28 6.05 10.81 -0.44
N ASP A 29 7.34 11.00 -0.19
CA ASP A 29 7.89 12.27 0.29
C ASP A 29 7.68 13.39 -0.74
N GLY A 30 7.80 13.08 -2.04
CA GLY A 30 7.45 14.01 -3.13
C GLY A 30 5.96 14.39 -3.21
N LEU A 31 5.07 13.70 -2.48
CA LEU A 31 3.65 14.04 -2.38
C LEU A 31 3.33 14.92 -1.17
N GLN A 32 4.25 15.10 -0.22
CA GLN A 32 4.00 15.89 1.00
C GLN A 32 3.70 17.37 0.72
N ASP A 33 4.22 17.92 -0.37
CA ASP A 33 3.95 19.29 -0.81
C ASP A 33 2.50 19.48 -1.33
N LYS A 34 1.79 18.37 -1.60
CA LYS A 34 0.43 18.40 -2.15
C LYS A 34 -0.62 18.38 -1.05
N THR A 35 -1.83 18.85 -1.38
CA THR A 35 -2.98 18.71 -0.48
C THR A 35 -3.31 17.24 -0.23
N LEU A 36 -3.82 16.90 0.96
CA LEU A 36 -4.21 15.53 1.31
C LEU A 36 -5.11 14.86 0.28
N HIS A 37 -6.01 15.64 -0.35
CA HIS A 37 -6.87 15.14 -1.42
C HIS A 37 -6.06 14.70 -2.65
N GLN A 38 -5.09 15.49 -3.09
CA GLN A 38 -4.20 15.13 -4.20
C GLN A 38 -3.29 13.95 -3.86
N GLN A 39 -2.83 13.85 -2.61
CA GLN A 39 -2.05 12.70 -2.14
C GLN A 39 -2.89 11.42 -2.21
N LYS A 40 -4.10 11.43 -1.63
CA LYS A 40 -5.08 10.33 -1.69
C LYS A 40 -5.42 9.95 -3.13
N GLN A 41 -5.64 10.92 -4.01
CA GLN A 41 -5.92 10.67 -5.42
C GLN A 41 -4.74 9.98 -6.12
N THR A 42 -3.51 10.47 -5.88
CA THR A 42 -2.29 9.92 -6.52
C THR A 42 -2.01 8.49 -6.05
N VAL A 43 -2.07 8.24 -4.74
CA VAL A 43 -1.92 6.89 -4.16
C VAL A 43 -3.06 5.98 -4.58
N GLY A 44 -4.29 6.52 -4.61
CA GLY A 44 -5.48 5.81 -5.02
C GLY A 44 -5.46 5.32 -6.45
N ASP A 45 -5.02 6.15 -7.39
CA ASP A 45 -4.91 5.79 -8.80
C ASP A 45 -3.90 4.63 -9.00
N LYS A 46 -2.79 4.66 -8.26
CA LYS A 46 -1.80 3.56 -8.28
C LYS A 46 -2.35 2.30 -7.62
N LEU A 47 -2.98 2.42 -6.45
CA LEU A 47 -3.61 1.33 -5.73
C LEU A 47 -4.69 0.65 -6.57
N PHE A 48 -5.54 1.43 -7.23
CA PHE A 48 -6.59 0.94 -8.11
C PHE A 48 -6.03 0.08 -9.25
N ARG A 49 -4.95 0.52 -9.92
CA ARG A 49 -4.30 -0.28 -10.98
C ARG A 49 -3.83 -1.63 -10.45
N VAL A 50 -3.23 -1.65 -9.26
CA VAL A 50 -2.75 -2.89 -8.63
C VAL A 50 -3.91 -3.83 -8.27
N ILE A 51 -4.97 -3.31 -7.64
CA ILE A 51 -6.17 -4.10 -7.31
C ILE A 51 -6.87 -4.62 -8.57
N LYS A 52 -6.95 -3.79 -9.62
CA LYS A 52 -7.51 -4.17 -10.91
C LYS A 52 -6.69 -5.28 -11.57
N ALA A 53 -5.36 -5.22 -11.48
CA ALA A 53 -4.46 -6.27 -11.97
C ALA A 53 -4.65 -7.61 -11.23
N PHE A 54 -5.13 -7.60 -9.99
CA PHE A 54 -5.50 -8.82 -9.27
C PHE A 54 -6.81 -9.47 -9.76
N GLY A 55 -7.58 -8.81 -10.64
CA GLY A 55 -8.83 -9.33 -11.18
C GLY A 55 -10.05 -9.18 -10.24
N ILE A 56 -9.99 -8.27 -9.27
CA ILE A 56 -11.04 -8.10 -8.26
C ILE A 56 -12.13 -7.13 -8.76
N LYS A 57 -13.39 -7.61 -8.82
CA LYS A 57 -14.52 -6.88 -9.41
C LYS A 57 -14.85 -5.53 -8.75
N GLN A 58 -14.66 -5.41 -7.43
CA GLN A 58 -14.98 -4.23 -6.64
C GLN A 58 -13.78 -3.30 -6.41
N ALA A 59 -12.79 -3.32 -7.33
CA ALA A 59 -11.56 -2.53 -7.23
C ALA A 59 -11.76 -1.05 -6.84
N PRO A 60 -12.70 -0.28 -7.41
CA PRO A 60 -12.84 1.13 -7.05
C PRO A 60 -13.34 1.32 -5.61
N LYS A 61 -14.33 0.53 -5.16
CA LYS A 61 -14.81 0.58 -3.76
C LYS A 61 -13.74 0.18 -2.76
N LEU A 62 -12.99 -0.88 -3.06
CA LEU A 62 -11.88 -1.35 -2.22
C LEU A 62 -10.76 -0.33 -2.11
N THR A 63 -10.45 0.35 -3.22
CA THR A 63 -9.44 1.42 -3.25
C THR A 63 -9.84 2.55 -2.30
N ILE A 64 -11.10 3.02 -2.38
CA ILE A 64 -11.61 4.08 -1.50
C ILE A 64 -11.59 3.63 -0.04
N ALA A 65 -12.08 2.43 0.26
CA ALA A 65 -12.10 1.89 1.62
C ALA A 65 -10.69 1.76 2.23
N LEU A 66 -9.70 1.35 1.41
CA LEU A 66 -8.31 1.27 1.85
C LEU A 66 -7.69 2.65 2.08
N LEU A 67 -7.90 3.61 1.18
CA LEU A 67 -7.40 4.99 1.33
C LEU A 67 -8.00 5.72 2.53
N ASP A 68 -9.17 5.31 2.99
CA ASP A 68 -9.84 5.91 4.14
C ASP A 68 -9.41 5.26 5.46
N ARG A 69 -9.13 3.96 5.47
CA ARG A 69 -8.74 3.19 6.66
C ARG A 69 -7.23 3.18 6.93
N GLU A 70 -6.41 3.25 5.89
CA GLU A 70 -4.96 3.08 5.98
C GLU A 70 -4.19 4.36 5.69
N ASP A 71 -2.98 4.44 6.25
CA ASP A 71 -2.03 5.49 5.93
C ASP A 71 -1.51 5.38 4.49
N LEU A 72 -1.27 6.53 3.85
CA LEU A 72 -0.83 6.61 2.46
C LEU A 72 0.55 6.01 2.22
N ARG A 73 1.49 6.21 3.15
CA ARG A 73 2.84 5.64 3.08
C ARG A 73 2.79 4.14 3.27
N ALA A 74 2.01 3.67 4.24
CA ALA A 74 1.77 2.24 4.44
C ALA A 74 1.23 1.58 3.17
N LEU A 75 0.19 2.16 2.53
CA LEU A 75 -0.36 1.68 1.27
C LEU A 75 0.67 1.67 0.13
N ALA A 76 1.49 2.73 0.03
CA ALA A 76 2.54 2.83 -0.99
C ALA A 76 3.58 1.71 -0.87
N HIS A 77 4.01 1.39 0.35
CA HIS A 77 4.89 0.24 0.57
C HIS A 77 4.18 -1.08 0.30
N LEU A 78 2.93 -1.23 0.73
CA LEU A 78 2.16 -2.46 0.51
C LEU A 78 2.01 -2.79 -0.98
N MET A 79 1.72 -1.79 -1.81
CA MET A 79 1.54 -1.99 -3.26
C MET A 79 2.84 -2.30 -4.01
N ASN A 80 3.98 -1.81 -3.54
CA ASN A 80 5.27 -1.97 -4.25
C ASN A 80 6.11 -3.14 -3.70
N SER A 81 6.14 -3.27 -2.37
CA SER A 81 7.00 -4.21 -1.67
C SER A 81 6.31 -5.52 -1.34
N TYR A 82 4.99 -5.50 -1.14
CA TYR A 82 4.23 -6.67 -0.69
C TYR A 82 2.89 -6.84 -1.43
N PRO A 83 2.89 -6.95 -2.77
CA PRO A 83 1.65 -7.07 -3.55
C PRO A 83 0.81 -8.29 -3.16
N ALA A 84 1.45 -9.39 -2.70
CA ALA A 84 0.74 -10.56 -2.19
C ALA A 84 -0.05 -10.25 -0.90
N VAL A 85 0.55 -9.53 0.05
CA VAL A 85 -0.10 -9.08 1.29
C VAL A 85 -1.24 -8.11 0.99
N LEU A 86 -1.05 -7.22 -0.01
CA LEU A 86 -2.11 -6.32 -0.46
C LEU A 86 -3.30 -7.12 -0.98
N LYS A 87 -3.04 -8.13 -1.80
CA LYS A 87 -4.10 -9.00 -2.35
C LYS A 87 -4.89 -9.69 -1.23
N GLU A 88 -4.21 -10.28 -0.24
CA GLU A 88 -4.89 -10.90 0.91
C GLU A 88 -5.73 -9.90 1.70
N LYS A 89 -5.17 -8.74 2.04
CA LYS A 89 -5.92 -7.67 2.71
C LYS A 89 -7.18 -7.27 1.95
N VAL A 90 -7.06 -7.08 0.64
CA VAL A 90 -8.18 -6.69 -0.21
C VAL A 90 -9.26 -7.79 -0.18
N LEU A 91 -8.88 -9.06 -0.25
CA LEU A 91 -9.82 -10.20 -0.19
C LEU A 91 -10.55 -10.28 1.16
N LEU A 92 -9.89 -9.92 2.27
CA LEU A 92 -10.53 -9.85 3.59
C LEU A 92 -11.56 -8.72 3.70
N ILE A 93 -11.36 -7.61 2.97
CA ILE A 93 -12.26 -6.45 2.98
C ILE A 93 -13.45 -6.65 2.02
N VAL A 94 -13.29 -7.44 0.95
CA VAL A 94 -14.37 -7.74 -0.02
C VAL A 94 -15.71 -8.10 0.65
N PRO A 95 -15.79 -9.03 1.63
CA PRO A 95 -17.05 -9.36 2.29
C PRO A 95 -17.62 -8.22 3.14
N GLU A 96 -16.81 -7.30 3.66
CA GLU A 96 -17.27 -6.17 4.46
C GLU A 96 -17.92 -5.05 3.63
N LEU A 97 -17.63 -5.00 2.33
CA LEU A 97 -18.15 -3.99 1.40
C LEU A 97 -19.41 -4.45 0.64
N LYS A 98 -19.97 -5.61 1.00
CA LYS A 98 -21.09 -6.25 0.31
C LYS A 98 -22.44 -5.76 0.82
#